data_AF-A0AAP5QR86-F1
#
_entry.id   AF-A0AAP5QR86-F1
#
_cell.length_a   1.000
_cell.length_b   1.000
_cell.length_c   1.000
_cell.angle_alpha   90.00
_cell.angle_beta   90.00
_cell.angle_gamma   90.00
#
_symmetry.space_group_name_H-M   'P 1'
#
loop_
_entity.id
_entity.type
_entity.pdbx_description
1 polymer ?
#
loop_
_entity_poly.entity_id
_entity_poly.type
_entity_poly.pdbx_seq_one_letter_code
_entity_poly.pdbx_strand_id
1 'polypeptide(L)'
;MSFHNQQILPAIRNMKQFDAFLESPFLYGVILDIHLGQLKGVVNEAKKHGKLLMVHVDLIHGIKHDEYGAEFICQDIRPAGIISTRSSVIVKAKQKKIYAIQRLFLLDTSAMEKSMEFVGKHKPDFIEVLPGIVPTLIREIKEMTGIPIFAGGFIRTEQDVENALQAGATAVTTSDTELWAKYEHSMTKKD
;
A
#
# COMPACT_ATOMS: atom_id res chain seq x y z
N MET A 1 16.20 5.03 0.66
CA MET A 1 16.12 4.08 -0.48
C MET A 1 14.65 3.95 -0.83
N SER A 2 14.26 4.26 -2.07
CA SER A 2 12.88 4.12 -2.56
C SER A 2 12.54 2.66 -2.80
N PHE A 3 11.26 2.30 -2.68
CA PHE A 3 10.79 0.94 -2.95
C PHE A 3 10.95 0.64 -4.45
N HIS A 4 11.94 -0.17 -4.84
CA HIS A 4 12.22 -0.49 -6.24
C HIS A 4 12.37 0.74 -7.16
N ASN A 5 13.07 1.78 -6.69
CA ASN A 5 13.26 3.04 -7.41
C ASN A 5 11.95 3.85 -7.64
N GLN A 6 10.84 3.44 -7.01
CA GLN A 6 9.53 4.09 -7.10
C GLN A 6 9.21 4.82 -5.79
N GLN A 7 8.94 6.13 -5.88
CA GLN A 7 8.63 6.98 -4.73
C GLN A 7 7.13 7.06 -4.44
N ILE A 8 6.30 7.02 -5.48
CA ILE A 8 4.84 7.05 -5.37
C ILE A 8 4.29 5.66 -5.69
N LEU A 9 3.37 5.18 -4.87
CA LEU A 9 2.52 4.02 -5.14
C LEU A 9 1.12 4.54 -5.55
N PRO A 10 0.73 4.41 -6.82
CA PRO A 10 -0.60 4.79 -7.29
C PRO A 10 -1.70 4.07 -6.52
N ALA A 11 -2.54 4.84 -5.81
CA ALA A 11 -3.71 4.33 -5.11
C ALA A 11 -4.95 4.44 -6.00
N ILE A 12 -5.33 3.31 -6.58
CA ILE A 12 -6.36 3.15 -7.62
C ILE A 12 -7.71 2.94 -6.96
N ARG A 13 -8.67 3.83 -7.27
CA ARG A 13 -10.05 3.79 -6.74
C ARG A 13 -11.10 3.47 -7.80
N ASN A 14 -10.76 3.56 -9.08
CA ASN A 14 -11.68 3.31 -10.19
C ASN A 14 -10.93 2.78 -11.42
N MET A 15 -11.68 2.32 -12.42
CA MET A 15 -11.10 1.72 -13.62
C MET A 15 -10.35 2.71 -14.51
N LYS A 16 -10.75 3.99 -14.55
CA LYS A 16 -9.97 5.01 -15.27
C LYS A 16 -8.56 5.16 -14.70
N GLN A 17 -8.42 5.14 -13.38
CA GLN A 17 -7.14 5.16 -12.70
C GLN A 17 -6.35 3.85 -12.88
N PHE A 18 -7.05 2.72 -13.00
CA PHE A 18 -6.42 1.44 -13.28
C PHE A 18 -5.80 1.44 -14.68
N ASP A 19 -6.53 1.89 -15.69
CA ASP A 19 -6.04 2.00 -17.07
C ASP A 19 -4.82 2.94 -17.13
N ALA A 20 -4.92 4.12 -16.50
CA ALA A 20 -3.78 5.04 -16.39
C ALA A 20 -2.56 4.41 -15.70
N PHE A 21 -2.77 3.62 -14.64
CA PHE A 21 -1.70 2.88 -13.97
C PHE A 21 -1.07 1.82 -14.88
N LEU A 22 -1.85 1.12 -15.70
CA LEU A 22 -1.32 0.13 -16.65
C LEU A 22 -0.39 0.79 -17.68
N GLU A 23 -0.75 1.98 -18.16
CA GLU A 23 0.03 2.74 -19.15
C GLU A 23 1.24 3.48 -18.54
N SER A 24 1.20 3.76 -17.24
CA SER A 24 2.30 4.44 -16.53
C SER A 24 3.60 3.63 -16.47
N PRO A 25 4.76 4.23 -16.14
CA PRO A 25 5.99 3.50 -15.82
C PRO A 25 5.99 2.84 -14.42
N PHE A 26 4.97 3.07 -13.58
CA PHE A 26 4.94 2.52 -12.22
C PHE A 26 4.87 1.00 -12.23
N LEU A 27 5.70 0.34 -11.42
CA LEU A 27 5.70 -1.12 -11.29
C LEU A 27 4.66 -1.56 -10.26
N TYR A 28 4.63 -0.89 -9.10
CA TYR A 28 3.73 -1.22 -8.01
C TYR A 28 2.54 -0.29 -7.95
N GLY A 29 1.36 -0.83 -7.66
CA GLY A 29 0.14 -0.06 -7.47
C GLY A 29 -0.72 -0.66 -6.36
N VAL A 30 -1.60 0.15 -5.77
CA VAL A 30 -2.50 -0.24 -4.69
C VAL A 30 -3.94 -0.08 -5.16
N ILE A 31 -4.72 -1.15 -5.19
CA ILE A 31 -6.17 -1.05 -5.38
C ILE A 31 -6.85 -0.86 -4.02
N LEU A 32 -7.60 0.22 -3.92
CA LEU A 32 -8.33 0.61 -2.72
C LEU A 32 -9.78 0.14 -2.72
N ASP A 33 -10.45 0.04 -3.86
CA ASP A 33 -11.89 -0.27 -3.88
C ASP A 33 -12.20 -1.15 -5.09
N ILE A 34 -12.78 -2.33 -4.84
CA ILE A 34 -13.06 -3.32 -5.89
C ILE A 34 -14.09 -4.37 -5.46
N HIS A 35 -14.91 -4.82 -6.40
CA HIS A 35 -15.77 -5.98 -6.22
C HIS A 35 -15.01 -7.29 -6.44
N LEU A 36 -15.28 -8.29 -5.61
CA LEU A 36 -14.64 -9.62 -5.69
C LEU A 36 -14.71 -10.23 -7.11
N GLY A 37 -15.85 -10.07 -7.79
CA GLY A 37 -16.05 -10.61 -9.14
C GLY A 37 -15.11 -10.02 -10.21
N GLN A 38 -14.62 -8.80 -10.01
CA GLN A 38 -13.68 -8.14 -10.93
C GLN A 38 -12.22 -8.33 -10.53
N LEU A 39 -11.95 -8.55 -9.24
CA LEU A 39 -10.62 -8.54 -8.66
C LEU A 39 -9.64 -9.51 -9.36
N LYS A 40 -10.09 -10.74 -9.66
CA LYS A 40 -9.24 -11.71 -10.37
C LYS A 40 -8.86 -11.24 -11.76
N GLY A 41 -9.80 -10.65 -12.50
CA GLY A 41 -9.56 -10.08 -13.82
C GLY A 41 -8.55 -8.94 -13.77
N VAL A 42 -8.77 -7.98 -12.86
CA VAL A 42 -7.92 -6.80 -12.68
C VAL A 42 -6.49 -7.17 -12.28
N VAL A 43 -6.32 -8.09 -11.33
CA VAL A 43 -4.98 -8.55 -10.92
C VAL A 43 -4.27 -9.29 -12.05
N ASN A 44 -4.99 -10.11 -12.82
CA ASN A 44 -4.40 -10.81 -13.96
C ASN A 44 -4.02 -9.85 -15.09
N GLU A 45 -4.84 -8.83 -15.35
CA GLU A 45 -4.56 -7.83 -16.37
C GLU A 45 -3.33 -6.99 -16.02
N ALA A 46 -3.22 -6.59 -14.74
CA ALA A 46 -2.02 -5.94 -14.22
C ALA A 46 -0.76 -6.81 -14.43
N LYS A 47 -0.84 -8.11 -14.12
CA LYS A 47 0.28 -9.05 -14.32
C LYS A 47 0.69 -9.18 -15.78
N LYS A 48 -0.25 -9.19 -16.73
CA LYS A 48 0.06 -9.24 -18.17
C LYS A 48 0.86 -8.01 -18.62
N HIS A 49 0.60 -6.86 -18.02
CA HIS A 49 1.34 -5.62 -18.23
C HIS A 49 2.62 -5.51 -17.38
N GLY A 50 3.03 -6.60 -16.72
CA GLY A 50 4.20 -6.63 -15.85
C GLY A 50 4.06 -5.84 -14.56
N LYS A 51 2.83 -5.44 -14.18
CA LYS A 51 2.54 -4.66 -12.97
C LYS A 51 2.34 -5.55 -11.75
N LEU A 52 2.76 -5.05 -10.60
CA LEU A 52 2.67 -5.72 -9.30
C LEU A 52 1.64 -5.01 -8.42
N LEU A 53 0.47 -5.63 -8.30
CA LEU A 53 -0.68 -4.98 -7.70
C LEU A 53 -0.89 -5.47 -6.25
N MET A 54 -0.93 -4.52 -5.31
CA MET A 54 -1.30 -4.73 -3.92
C MET A 54 -2.78 -4.44 -3.72
N VAL A 55 -3.47 -5.24 -2.91
CA VAL A 55 -4.94 -5.16 -2.77
C VAL A 55 -5.32 -4.84 -1.34
N HIS A 56 -6.16 -3.83 -1.15
CA HIS A 56 -6.73 -3.55 0.15
C HIS A 56 -7.89 -4.51 0.46
N VAL A 57 -7.65 -5.52 1.30
CA VAL A 57 -8.62 -6.58 1.55
C VAL A 57 -9.86 -6.09 2.28
N ASP A 58 -9.70 -5.14 3.22
CA ASP A 58 -10.85 -4.61 3.98
C ASP A 58 -11.83 -3.78 3.12
N LEU A 59 -11.46 -3.47 1.88
CA LEU A 59 -12.26 -2.69 0.94
C LEU A 59 -12.69 -3.51 -0.28
N ILE A 60 -12.53 -4.84 -0.22
CA ILE A 60 -13.13 -5.73 -1.22
C ILE A 60 -14.59 -5.94 -0.88
N HIS A 61 -15.47 -5.62 -1.83
CA HIS A 61 -16.90 -5.88 -1.72
C HIS A 61 -17.24 -7.32 -2.15
N GLY A 62 -18.07 -8.00 -1.35
CA GLY A 62 -18.54 -9.36 -1.63
C GLY A 62 -17.71 -10.48 -1.00
N ILE A 63 -16.73 -10.16 -0.15
CA ILE A 63 -15.99 -11.13 0.66
C ILE A 63 -15.92 -10.66 2.11
N LYS A 64 -15.89 -11.61 3.04
CA LYS A 64 -15.64 -11.31 4.44
C LYS A 64 -14.16 -11.01 4.66
N HIS A 65 -13.86 -9.97 5.45
CA HIS A 65 -12.48 -9.53 5.73
C HIS A 65 -11.87 -10.30 6.91
N ASP A 66 -11.91 -11.62 6.85
CA ASP A 66 -11.32 -12.52 7.85
C ASP A 66 -10.19 -13.37 7.26
N GLU A 67 -9.68 -14.32 8.05
CA GLU A 67 -8.58 -15.18 7.63
C GLU A 67 -8.93 -16.08 6.44
N TYR A 68 -10.20 -16.47 6.29
CA TYR A 68 -10.68 -17.31 5.19
C TYR A 68 -10.80 -16.48 3.91
N GLY A 69 -11.34 -15.27 4.03
CA GLY A 69 -11.34 -14.32 2.93
C GLY A 69 -9.93 -14.01 2.44
N ALA A 70 -9.02 -13.69 3.37
CA ALA A 70 -7.61 -13.48 3.05
C ALA A 70 -6.96 -14.70 2.39
N GLU A 71 -7.23 -15.91 2.89
CA GLU A 71 -6.72 -17.15 2.33
C GLU A 71 -7.17 -17.35 0.88
N PHE A 72 -8.45 -17.15 0.58
CA PHE A 72 -8.97 -17.18 -0.79
C PHE A 72 -8.25 -16.17 -1.71
N ILE A 73 -8.14 -14.91 -1.29
CA ILE A 73 -7.42 -13.88 -2.07
C ILE A 73 -5.97 -14.29 -2.31
N CYS A 74 -5.31 -14.84 -1.28
CA CYS A 74 -3.91 -15.23 -1.37
C CYS A 74 -3.68 -16.50 -2.21
N GLN A 75 -4.64 -17.40 -2.34
CA GLN A 75 -4.49 -18.65 -3.10
C GLN A 75 -4.99 -18.53 -4.54
N ASP A 76 -6.18 -17.97 -4.74
CA ASP A 76 -6.85 -17.97 -6.04
C ASP A 76 -6.54 -16.73 -6.89
N ILE A 77 -6.27 -15.60 -6.25
CA ILE A 77 -6.01 -14.31 -6.93
C ILE A 77 -4.51 -14.00 -6.95
N ARG A 78 -3.82 -14.30 -5.85
CA ARG A 78 -2.36 -14.13 -5.68
C ARG A 78 -1.89 -12.71 -6.06
N PRO A 79 -2.36 -11.65 -5.40
CA PRO A 79 -1.83 -10.31 -5.61
C PRO A 79 -0.35 -10.23 -5.17
N ALA A 80 0.34 -9.16 -5.54
CA ALA A 80 1.73 -8.95 -5.11
C ALA A 80 1.82 -8.71 -3.60
N GLY A 81 0.80 -8.05 -3.03
CA GLY A 81 0.67 -7.82 -1.60
C GLY A 81 -0.77 -7.62 -1.18
N ILE A 82 -1.02 -7.70 0.12
CA ILE A 82 -2.31 -7.33 0.69
C ILE A 82 -2.14 -6.26 1.77
N ILE A 83 -3.09 -5.34 1.80
CA ILE A 83 -3.19 -4.28 2.80
C ILE A 83 -4.40 -4.56 3.68
N SER A 84 -4.21 -4.55 4.99
CA SER A 84 -5.31 -4.68 5.94
C SER A 84 -4.96 -4.02 7.27
N THR A 85 -5.99 -3.60 7.99
CA THR A 85 -5.93 -3.18 9.39
C THR A 85 -5.95 -4.36 10.37
N ARG A 86 -6.30 -5.57 9.90
CA ARG A 86 -6.55 -6.75 10.74
C ARG A 86 -5.34 -7.66 10.81
N SER A 87 -4.85 -7.91 12.03
CA SER A 87 -3.67 -8.75 12.24
C SER A 87 -3.83 -10.20 11.75
N SER A 88 -5.03 -10.79 11.85
CA SER A 88 -5.29 -12.14 11.35
C SER A 88 -5.06 -12.27 9.83
N VAL A 89 -5.44 -11.23 9.08
CA VAL A 89 -5.24 -11.14 7.63
C VAL A 89 -3.73 -11.03 7.32
N ILE A 90 -3.00 -10.19 8.05
CA ILE A 90 -1.54 -10.04 7.91
C ILE A 90 -0.81 -11.35 8.17
N VAL A 91 -1.16 -12.07 9.24
CA VAL A 91 -0.56 -13.37 9.56
C VAL A 91 -0.82 -14.37 8.44
N LYS A 92 -2.04 -14.43 7.91
CA LYS A 92 -2.39 -15.34 6.81
C LYS A 92 -1.61 -15.02 5.52
N ALA A 93 -1.47 -13.74 5.16
CA ALA A 93 -0.68 -13.32 4.00
C ALA A 93 0.75 -13.83 4.05
N LYS A 94 1.39 -13.66 5.22
CA LYS A 94 2.77 -14.11 5.45
C LYS A 94 2.90 -15.62 5.33
N GLN A 95 1.96 -16.38 5.87
CA GLN A 95 1.94 -17.85 5.71
C GLN A 95 1.86 -18.27 4.23
N LYS A 96 1.18 -17.49 3.39
CA LYS A 96 1.06 -17.72 1.94
C LYS A 96 2.17 -17.05 1.12
N LYS A 97 3.18 -16.45 1.77
CA LYS A 97 4.32 -15.77 1.14
C LYS A 97 3.90 -14.61 0.21
N ILE A 98 2.84 -13.90 0.58
CA ILE A 98 2.41 -12.66 -0.06
C ILE A 98 2.80 -11.49 0.83
N TYR A 99 3.25 -10.39 0.25
CA TYR A 99 3.63 -9.20 1.03
C TYR A 99 2.47 -8.75 1.91
N ALA A 100 2.73 -8.64 3.20
CA ALA A 100 1.73 -8.25 4.19
C ALA A 100 1.99 -6.82 4.63
N ILE A 101 1.07 -5.92 4.28
CA ILE A 101 1.14 -4.51 4.63
C ILE A 101 0.09 -4.21 5.69
N GLN A 102 0.55 -3.89 6.90
CA GLN A 102 -0.33 -3.51 8.00
C GLN A 102 -0.64 -2.03 7.91
N ARG A 103 -1.91 -1.68 7.66
CA ARG A 103 -2.38 -0.29 7.68
C ARG A 103 -2.63 0.17 9.11
N LEU A 104 -2.12 1.34 9.46
CA LEU A 104 -2.26 1.99 10.76
C LEU A 104 -2.94 3.35 10.60
N PHE A 105 -3.98 3.58 11.39
CA PHE A 105 -4.62 4.88 11.53
C PHE A 105 -4.14 5.53 12.82
N LEU A 106 -3.31 6.56 12.69
CA LEU A 106 -2.78 7.31 13.81
C LEU A 106 -3.75 8.44 14.17
N LEU A 107 -4.78 8.08 14.92
CA LEU A 107 -5.81 9.00 15.40
C LEU A 107 -5.42 9.62 16.75
N ASP A 108 -4.85 8.80 17.63
CA ASP A 108 -4.41 9.16 18.96
C ASP A 108 -3.25 8.24 19.42
N THR A 109 -2.66 8.57 20.57
CA THR A 109 -1.56 7.80 21.16
C THR A 109 -1.96 6.37 21.50
N SER A 110 -3.21 6.14 21.94
CA SER A 110 -3.69 4.81 22.33
C SER A 110 -3.80 3.86 21.12
N ALA A 111 -4.24 4.38 19.98
CA ALA A 111 -4.30 3.68 18.70
C ALA A 111 -2.90 3.35 18.20
N MET A 112 -1.95 4.27 18.37
CA MET A 112 -0.54 4.05 18.04
C MET A 112 0.07 2.93 18.88
N GLU A 113 -0.07 2.97 20.22
CA GLU A 113 0.49 1.95 21.13
C GLU A 113 -0.03 0.55 20.81
N LYS A 114 -1.36 0.39 20.65
CA LYS A 114 -1.97 -0.88 20.26
C LYS A 114 -1.44 -1.37 18.91
N SER A 115 -1.32 -0.45 17.96
CA SER A 115 -0.77 -0.76 16.64
C SER A 115 0.67 -1.26 16.74
N MET A 116 1.49 -0.66 17.60
CA MET A 116 2.88 -1.08 17.81
C MET A 116 2.99 -2.47 18.44
N GLU A 117 2.09 -2.82 19.38
CA GLU A 117 2.03 -4.17 19.94
C GLU A 117 1.74 -5.21 18.83
N PHE A 118 0.76 -4.93 17.97
CA PHE A 118 0.41 -5.83 16.87
C PHE A 118 1.53 -5.94 15.83
N VAL A 119 2.16 -4.84 15.48
CA VAL A 119 3.29 -4.79 14.54
C VAL A 119 4.49 -5.57 15.10
N GLY A 120 4.83 -5.38 16.38
CA GLY A 120 5.92 -6.09 17.04
C GLY A 120 5.70 -7.60 17.08
N LYS A 121 4.45 -8.03 17.33
CA LYS A 121 4.08 -9.45 17.41
C LYS A 121 4.06 -10.16 16.06
N HIS A 122 3.50 -9.52 15.02
CA HIS A 122 3.25 -10.18 13.73
C HIS A 122 4.29 -9.83 12.65
N LYS A 123 5.07 -8.77 12.87
CA LYS A 123 6.17 -8.28 12.01
C LYS A 123 5.77 -8.22 10.53
N PRO A 124 4.83 -7.34 10.13
CA PRO A 124 4.46 -7.19 8.72
C PRO A 124 5.68 -6.84 7.86
N ASP A 125 5.58 -7.08 6.54
CA ASP A 125 6.67 -6.75 5.61
C ASP A 125 6.78 -5.23 5.41
N PHE A 126 5.63 -4.54 5.45
CA PHE A 126 5.51 -3.09 5.35
C PHE A 126 4.44 -2.57 6.32
N ILE A 127 4.56 -1.29 6.69
CA ILE A 127 3.54 -0.57 7.45
C ILE A 127 3.01 0.56 6.56
N GLU A 128 1.69 0.70 6.43
CA GLU A 128 1.10 1.89 5.82
C GLU A 128 0.60 2.84 6.92
N VAL A 129 1.15 4.05 6.99
CA VAL A 129 0.81 5.06 8.00
C VAL A 129 -0.12 6.10 7.40
N LEU A 130 -1.32 6.23 7.99
CA LEU A 130 -2.29 7.27 7.68
C LEU A 130 -2.55 8.12 8.95
N PRO A 131 -2.49 9.46 8.88
CA PRO A 131 -2.22 10.28 7.69
C PRO A 131 -0.71 10.43 7.38
N GLY A 132 -0.37 10.53 6.09
CA GLY A 132 1.01 10.63 5.60
C GLY A 132 1.60 12.03 5.64
N ILE A 133 0.79 13.03 6.01
CA ILE A 133 1.20 14.44 6.12
C ILE A 133 1.84 14.80 7.47
N VAL A 134 2.10 13.81 8.34
CA VAL A 134 2.69 14.03 9.67
C VAL A 134 4.07 13.36 9.74
N PRO A 135 5.14 14.06 9.32
CA PRO A 135 6.50 13.51 9.24
C PRO A 135 7.04 12.97 10.57
N THR A 136 6.67 13.61 11.69
CA THR A 136 7.10 13.19 13.04
C THR A 136 6.62 11.79 13.37
N LEU A 137 5.35 11.48 13.07
CA LEU A 137 4.79 10.15 13.30
C LEU A 137 5.44 9.10 12.40
N ILE A 138 5.68 9.40 11.13
CA ILE A 138 6.37 8.48 10.21
C ILE A 138 7.75 8.12 10.75
N ARG A 139 8.51 9.12 11.24
CA ARG A 139 9.83 8.91 11.83
C ARG A 139 9.76 8.06 13.09
N GLU A 140 8.86 8.39 14.00
CA GLU A 140 8.66 7.67 15.26
C GLU A 140 8.34 6.19 15.02
N ILE A 141 7.37 5.87 14.15
CA ILE A 141 7.04 4.48 13.80
C ILE A 141 8.24 3.76 13.18
N LYS A 142 9.02 4.45 12.34
CA LYS A 142 10.19 3.83 11.69
C LYS A 142 11.29 3.51 12.68
N GLU A 143 11.57 4.42 13.60
CA GLU A 143 12.57 4.24 14.65
C GLU A 143 12.17 3.13 15.64
N MET A 144 10.89 3.05 15.99
CA MET A 144 10.38 2.02 16.90
C MET A 144 10.35 0.62 16.28
N THR A 145 9.99 0.50 15.01
CA THR A 145 9.72 -0.80 14.37
C THR A 145 10.86 -1.30 13.49
N GLY A 146 11.62 -0.40 12.87
CA GLY A 146 12.60 -0.71 11.83
C GLY A 146 12.00 -1.24 10.52
N ILE A 147 10.67 -1.30 10.40
CA ILE A 147 9.97 -1.84 9.24
C ILE A 147 9.80 -0.74 8.18
N PRO A 148 9.95 -1.05 6.87
CA PRO A 148 9.68 -0.08 5.79
C PRO A 148 8.25 0.49 5.83
N ILE A 149 8.13 1.81 5.62
CA ILE A 149 6.85 2.53 5.74
C ILE A 149 6.35 3.03 4.39
N PHE A 150 5.07 2.84 4.11
CA PHE A 150 4.32 3.56 3.10
C PHE A 150 3.52 4.68 3.78
N ALA A 151 3.75 5.93 3.39
CA ALA A 151 2.99 7.06 3.93
C ALA A 151 1.80 7.34 3.02
N GLY A 152 0.58 7.41 3.58
CA GLY A 152 -0.63 7.52 2.79
C GLY A 152 -1.65 8.50 3.36
N GLY A 153 -2.51 9.03 2.51
CA GLY A 153 -3.62 9.89 2.94
C GLY A 153 -3.23 11.36 3.17
N PHE A 154 -4.08 12.25 2.70
CA PHE A 154 -3.92 13.72 2.70
C PHE A 154 -2.71 14.28 1.95
N ILE A 155 -1.92 13.45 1.26
CA ILE A 155 -0.84 13.87 0.36
C ILE A 155 -1.44 14.57 -0.87
N ARG A 156 -1.15 15.86 -1.05
CA ARG A 156 -1.71 16.68 -2.15
C ARG A 156 -0.65 17.47 -2.93
N THR A 157 0.55 17.61 -2.38
CA THR A 157 1.63 18.37 -3.00
C THR A 157 2.91 17.54 -3.09
N GLU A 158 3.84 17.95 -3.97
CA GLU A 158 5.17 17.34 -4.04
C GLU A 158 5.94 17.52 -2.73
N GLN A 159 5.73 18.66 -2.05
CA GLN A 159 6.32 18.90 -0.74
C GLN A 159 5.83 17.90 0.32
N ASP A 160 4.56 17.50 0.30
CA ASP A 160 4.04 16.47 1.21
C ASP A 160 4.74 15.12 0.97
N VAL A 161 4.95 14.77 -0.31
CA VAL A 161 5.66 13.54 -0.71
C VAL A 161 7.11 13.60 -0.22
N GLU A 162 7.81 14.70 -0.48
CA GLU A 162 9.20 14.89 -0.05
C GLU A 162 9.33 14.84 1.47
N ASN A 163 8.46 15.53 2.20
CA ASN A 163 8.45 15.55 3.66
C ASN A 163 8.26 14.14 4.24
N ALA A 164 7.34 13.35 3.68
CA ALA A 164 7.12 11.97 4.10
C ALA A 164 8.34 11.08 3.82
N LEU A 165 8.95 11.20 2.64
CA LEU A 165 10.16 10.45 2.27
C LEU A 165 11.36 10.83 3.14
N GLN A 166 11.56 12.12 3.43
CA GLN A 166 12.62 12.62 4.32
C GLN A 166 12.42 12.19 5.78
N ALA A 167 11.17 12.06 6.23
CA ALA A 167 10.87 11.46 7.53
C ALA A 167 11.17 9.97 7.62
N GLY A 168 11.39 9.32 6.47
CA GLY A 168 11.79 7.93 6.39
C GLY A 168 10.75 7.01 5.76
N ALA A 169 9.68 7.53 5.15
CA ALA A 169 8.84 6.71 4.30
C ALA A 169 9.67 6.11 3.14
N THR A 170 9.42 4.85 2.83
CA THR A 170 10.02 4.13 1.71
C THR A 170 9.31 4.47 0.39
N ALA A 171 8.01 4.70 0.47
CA ALA A 171 7.18 5.18 -0.64
C ALA A 171 5.93 5.92 -0.10
N VAL A 172 5.23 6.62 -0.98
CA VAL A 172 4.03 7.39 -0.65
C VAL A 172 2.83 6.89 -1.45
N THR A 173 1.74 6.51 -0.79
CA THR A 173 0.48 6.11 -1.44
C THR A 173 -0.40 7.35 -1.64
N THR A 174 -0.77 7.64 -2.89
CA THR A 174 -1.69 8.74 -3.21
C THR A 174 -2.64 8.35 -4.32
N SER A 175 -3.89 8.83 -4.25
CA SER A 175 -4.87 8.68 -5.33
C SER A 175 -4.93 9.90 -6.26
N ASP A 176 -4.03 10.86 -6.06
CA ASP A 176 -3.92 12.07 -6.87
C ASP A 176 -3.13 11.78 -8.16
N THR A 177 -3.83 11.79 -9.29
CA THR A 177 -3.25 11.49 -10.60
C THR A 177 -2.34 12.58 -11.14
N GLU A 178 -2.48 13.84 -10.68
CA GLU A 178 -1.56 14.91 -11.07
C GLU A 178 -0.19 14.67 -10.43
N LEU A 179 -0.18 14.24 -9.15
CA LEU A 179 1.04 13.80 -8.50
C LEU A 179 1.64 12.57 -9.18
N TRP A 180 0.84 11.63 -9.66
CA TRP A 180 1.34 10.49 -10.42
C TRP A 180 2.13 10.98 -11.64
N ALA A 181 1.51 11.80 -12.50
CA ALA A 181 2.12 12.30 -13.72
C ALA A 181 3.49 12.99 -13.46
N LYS A 182 3.62 13.79 -12.40
CA LYS A 182 4.88 14.46 -12.06
C LYS A 182 6.01 13.48 -11.72
N TYR A 183 5.69 12.39 -11.02
CA TYR A 183 6.66 11.38 -10.62
C TYR A 183 6.90 10.30 -11.68
N GLU A 184 6.02 10.17 -12.68
CA GLU A 184 6.32 9.38 -13.88
C GLU A 184 7.49 9.98 -14.65
N HIS A 185 7.49 11.31 -14.83
CA HIS A 185 8.55 12.04 -15.53
C HIS A 185 9.90 11.96 -14.81
N SER A 186 9.91 11.82 -13.49
CA SER A 186 11.16 11.66 -12.72
C SER A 186 11.73 10.24 -12.84
N MET A 187 10.90 9.25 -13.16
CA MET A 187 11.34 7.87 -13.41
C MET A 187 11.91 7.67 -14.82
N THR A 188 11.38 8.37 -15.82
CA THR A 188 11.83 8.27 -17.23
C THR A 188 13.08 9.11 -17.54
N LYS A 189 13.39 10.15 -16.74
CA LYS A 189 14.60 10.99 -16.91
C LYS A 189 15.88 10.40 -16.31
N LYS A 190 15.85 9.17 -15.79
CA LYS A 190 17.01 8.52 -15.17
C LYS A 190 17.86 7.68 -16.13
N ASP A 191 17.59 7.72 -17.43
CA ASP A 191 18.42 7.15 -18.50
C ASP A 191 19.30 8.21 -19.18
#